data_AF-A0A8B6C5Q5-F1
#
_entry.id   AF-A0A8B6C5Q5-F1
#
_cell.length_a   1.000
_cell.length_b   1.000
_cell.length_c   1.000
_cell.angle_alpha   90.00
_cell.angle_beta   90.00
_cell.angle_gamma   90.00
#
_symmetry.space_group_name_H-M   'P 1'
#
loop_
_entity.id
_entity.type
_entity.pdbx_description
1 polymer ?
#
loop_
_entity_poly.entity_id
_entity_poly.type
_entity_poly.pdbx_seq_one_letter_code
_entity_poly.pdbx_strand_id
1 'polypeptide(L)'
;MDVKENERVFRLPSDAHNFYNDLYDRAKESVARKSILPLLKDELKLKIQTRRLSQGLDELKVDFENKPQMPLTEKEREKQSYRKRCNRFSARKCRIKKKQYNYMVQQELVDLRTTNVQLKDKVFQLETEKEFYISKLFNNPEIMNILTEYYGANLNSLCEVKEDDRFTF
;
A
#
# COMPACT_ATOMS: atom_id res chain seq x y z
N MET A 1 23.51 -50.63 32.58
CA MET A 1 22.73 -49.43 32.19
C MET A 1 22.50 -49.57 30.70
N ASP A 2 21.54 -50.39 30.30
CA ASP A 2 21.27 -50.65 28.89
C ASP A 2 20.39 -49.53 28.35
N VAL A 3 21.02 -48.64 27.60
CA VAL A 3 20.33 -47.66 26.76
C VAL A 3 19.69 -48.45 25.63
N LYS A 4 18.44 -48.88 25.81
CA LYS A 4 17.63 -49.36 24.69
C LYS A 4 17.48 -48.21 23.71
N GLU A 5 18.16 -48.31 22.58
CA GLU A 5 17.92 -47.47 21.42
C GLU A 5 16.42 -47.57 21.11
N ASN A 6 15.68 -46.52 21.45
CA ASN A 6 14.34 -46.30 20.96
C ASN A 6 14.49 -46.05 19.45
N GLU A 7 14.50 -47.12 18.66
CA GLU A 7 14.22 -47.05 17.24
C GLU A 7 12.91 -46.28 17.10
N ARG A 8 13.01 -45.03 16.68
CA ARG A 8 11.85 -44.20 16.35
C ARG A 8 11.27 -44.78 15.06
N VAL A 9 10.50 -45.86 15.19
CA VAL A 9 9.79 -46.47 14.08
C VAL A 9 8.84 -45.40 13.55
N PHE A 10 9.16 -44.88 12.37
CA PHE A 10 8.30 -43.95 11.65
C PHE A 10 7.02 -44.69 11.29
N ARG A 11 5.92 -44.38 11.99
CA ARG A 11 4.60 -44.92 11.69
C ARG A 11 3.85 -43.94 10.79
N LEU A 12 3.58 -44.37 9.57
CA LEU A 12 2.66 -43.68 8.68
C LEU A 12 1.23 -43.82 9.21
N PRO A 13 0.37 -42.80 9.05
CA PRO A 13 -1.05 -42.92 9.32
C PRO A 13 -1.67 -44.08 8.55
N SER A 14 -2.66 -44.74 9.14
CA SER A 14 -3.28 -45.96 8.60
C SER A 14 -3.87 -45.79 7.18
N ASP A 15 -4.29 -44.59 6.81
CA ASP A 15 -4.92 -44.25 5.51
C ASP A 15 -3.93 -43.82 4.41
N ALA A 16 -2.75 -44.45 4.34
CA ALA A 16 -1.70 -44.10 3.36
C ALA A 16 -2.17 -44.12 1.89
N HIS A 17 -3.23 -44.88 1.59
CA HIS A 17 -3.81 -44.99 0.24
C HIS A 17 -4.53 -43.71 -0.23
N ASN A 18 -4.94 -42.83 0.68
CA ASN A 18 -5.60 -41.55 0.35
C ASN A 18 -4.66 -40.34 0.39
N PHE A 19 -3.38 -40.54 0.69
CA PHE A 19 -2.41 -39.46 0.86
C PHE A 19 -2.16 -38.65 -0.43
N TYR A 20 -2.04 -39.34 -1.57
CA TYR A 20 -1.78 -38.68 -2.85
C TYR A 20 -2.95 -37.82 -3.33
N ASN A 21 -4.18 -38.28 -3.13
CA ASN A 21 -5.37 -37.53 -3.52
C ASN A 21 -5.55 -36.28 -2.63
N ASP A 22 -5.35 -36.42 -1.32
CA ASP A 22 -5.47 -35.31 -0.36
C ASP A 22 -4.38 -34.23 -0.60
N LEU A 23 -3.15 -34.64 -0.93
CA LEU A 23 -2.08 -33.71 -1.30
C LEU A 23 -2.38 -32.98 -2.62
N TYR A 24 -2.89 -33.71 -3.62
CA TYR A 24 -3.28 -33.13 -4.90
C TYR A 24 -4.41 -32.09 -4.73
N ASP A 25 -5.41 -32.40 -3.91
CA ASP A 25 -6.52 -31.49 -3.63
C ASP A 25 -6.04 -30.21 -2.92
N ARG A 26 -5.12 -30.32 -1.96
CA ARG A 26 -4.54 -29.14 -1.29
C ARG A 26 -3.63 -28.32 -2.18
N ALA A 27 -2.87 -28.96 -3.08
CA ALA A 27 -2.08 -28.26 -4.09
C ALA A 27 -2.99 -27.46 -5.04
N LYS A 28 -4.08 -28.07 -5.51
CA LYS A 28 -5.10 -27.41 -6.31
C LYS A 28 -5.74 -26.22 -5.58
N GLU A 29 -6.05 -26.38 -4.30
CA GLU A 29 -6.59 -25.30 -3.45
C GLU A 29 -5.59 -24.14 -3.29
N SER A 30 -4.30 -24.44 -3.10
CA SER A 30 -3.25 -23.45 -2.96
C SER A 30 -3.10 -22.57 -4.20
N VAL A 31 -3.11 -23.20 -5.38
CA VAL A 31 -3.09 -22.51 -6.68
C VAL A 31 -4.34 -21.64 -6.84
N ALA A 32 -5.53 -22.18 -6.56
CA ALA A 32 -6.79 -21.44 -6.67
C ALA A 32 -6.84 -20.21 -5.76
N ARG A 33 -6.31 -20.32 -4.53
CA ARG A 33 -6.30 -19.23 -3.55
C ARG A 33 -5.10 -18.29 -3.69
N LYS A 34 -4.15 -18.59 -4.59
CA LYS A 34 -2.85 -17.89 -4.69
C LYS A 34 -2.16 -17.77 -3.33
N SER A 35 -2.23 -18.82 -2.52
CA SER A 35 -1.74 -18.83 -1.15
C SER A 35 -1.13 -20.19 -0.82
N ILE A 36 0.07 -20.21 -0.25
CA ILE A 36 0.77 -21.44 0.20
C ILE A 36 0.15 -22.04 1.47
N LEU A 37 -0.79 -21.33 2.10
CA LEU A 37 -1.37 -21.71 3.39
C LEU A 37 -2.00 -23.12 3.44
N PRO A 38 -2.70 -23.63 2.40
CA PRO A 38 -3.25 -25.00 2.42
C PRO A 38 -2.16 -26.07 2.58
N LEU A 39 -1.02 -25.91 1.92
CA LEU A 39 0.11 -26.84 2.00
C LEU A 39 0.80 -26.77 3.37
N LEU A 40 1.00 -25.56 3.90
CA LEU A 40 1.60 -25.37 5.23
C LEU A 40 0.77 -25.99 6.36
N LYS A 41 -0.56 -25.87 6.29
CA LYS A 41 -1.47 -26.51 7.26
C LYS A 41 -1.29 -28.02 7.27
N ASP A 42 -1.01 -28.57 6.11
CA ASP A 42 -0.92 -30.00 5.94
C ASP A 42 0.40 -30.58 6.42
N GLU A 43 1.50 -29.89 6.10
CA GLU A 43 2.80 -30.18 6.69
C GLU A 43 2.74 -30.11 8.22
N LEU A 44 2.07 -29.08 8.77
CA LEU A 44 1.91 -28.92 10.20
C LEU A 44 1.08 -30.08 10.81
N LYS A 45 -0.01 -30.48 10.16
CA LYS A 45 -0.84 -31.62 10.58
C LYS A 45 0.00 -32.90 10.64
N LEU A 46 0.77 -33.20 9.60
CA LEU A 46 1.64 -34.38 9.54
C LEU A 46 2.73 -34.34 10.61
N LYS A 47 3.37 -33.19 10.83
CA LYS A 47 4.36 -33.01 11.90
C LYS A 47 3.78 -33.30 13.28
N ILE A 48 2.58 -32.78 13.56
CA ILE A 48 1.89 -33.02 14.83
C ILE A 48 1.56 -34.51 14.97
N GLN A 49 1.00 -35.13 13.93
CA GLN A 49 0.61 -36.53 13.92
C GLN A 49 1.81 -37.45 14.15
N THR A 50 2.89 -37.24 13.40
CA THR A 50 4.12 -38.03 13.50
C THR A 50 4.71 -37.93 14.90
N ARG A 51 4.72 -36.72 15.49
CA ARG A 51 5.19 -36.50 16.86
C ARG A 51 4.34 -37.26 17.87
N ARG A 52 3.01 -37.24 17.76
CA ARG A 52 2.11 -37.99 18.64
C ARG A 52 2.34 -39.49 18.58
N LEU A 53 2.38 -40.05 17.36
CA LEU A 53 2.62 -41.47 17.14
C LEU A 53 3.99 -41.91 17.69
N SER A 54 5.02 -41.09 17.51
CA SER A 54 6.36 -41.37 18.07
C SER A 54 6.41 -41.36 19.60
N GLN A 55 5.44 -40.71 20.24
CA GLN A 55 5.26 -40.70 21.70
C GLN A 55 4.34 -41.82 22.20
N GLY A 56 3.87 -42.70 21.30
CA GLY A 56 2.91 -43.75 21.62
C GLY A 56 1.48 -43.24 21.87
N LEU A 57 1.17 -41.99 21.49
CA LEU A 57 -0.18 -41.44 21.55
C LEU A 57 -0.97 -41.82 20.30
N ASP A 58 -2.28 -41.94 20.46
CA ASP A 58 -3.19 -42.19 19.36
C ASP A 58 -3.22 -41.05 18.33
N GLU A 59 -3.65 -41.43 17.12
CA GLU A 59 -3.93 -40.52 16.01
C GLU A 59 -4.85 -39.37 16.44
N LEU A 60 -4.57 -38.16 15.98
CA LEU A 60 -5.35 -36.97 16.32
C LEU A 60 -6.76 -37.06 15.74
N LYS A 61 -7.74 -37.35 16.58
CA LYS A 61 -9.17 -37.23 16.27
C LYS A 61 -9.65 -35.84 16.67
N VAL A 62 -10.21 -35.09 15.72
CA VAL A 62 -10.82 -33.78 15.98
C VAL A 62 -12.32 -33.99 16.09
N ASP A 63 -12.83 -33.94 17.31
CA ASP A 63 -14.28 -33.95 17.54
C ASP A 63 -14.84 -32.57 17.22
N PHE A 64 -15.59 -32.47 16.12
CA PHE A 64 -16.27 -31.25 15.69
C PHE A 64 -17.61 -31.05 16.41
N GLU A 65 -17.73 -31.51 17.66
CA GLU A 65 -18.95 -31.34 18.42
C GLU A 65 -19.28 -29.85 18.52
N ASN A 66 -20.51 -29.49 18.12
CA ASN A 66 -21.02 -28.15 18.26
C ASN A 66 -21.09 -27.83 19.74
N LYS A 67 -20.14 -27.05 20.24
CA LYS A 67 -20.15 -26.57 21.62
C LYS A 67 -21.52 -25.96 21.92
N PRO A 68 -22.18 -26.36 23.02
CA PRO A 68 -23.48 -25.80 23.36
C PRO A 68 -23.36 -24.28 23.51
N GLN A 69 -24.18 -23.54 22.77
CA GLN A 69 -24.24 -22.09 22.91
C GLN A 69 -24.85 -21.76 24.26
N MET A 70 -24.01 -21.41 25.24
CA MET A 70 -24.49 -20.91 26.51
C MET A 70 -25.17 -19.54 26.30
N PRO A 71 -26.37 -19.32 26.86
CA PRO A 71 -27.00 -18.01 26.82
C PRO A 71 -26.16 -16.98 27.58
N LEU A 72 -26.01 -15.78 27.00
CA LEU A 72 -25.30 -14.67 27.63
C LEU A 72 -25.94 -14.31 28.96
N THR A 73 -25.10 -14.14 29.98
CA THR A 73 -25.53 -13.61 31.28
C THR A 73 -25.92 -12.13 31.12
N GLU A 74 -26.78 -11.59 31.99
CA GLU A 74 -27.20 -10.17 31.94
C GLU A 74 -26.01 -9.21 31.89
N LYS A 75 -25.00 -9.42 32.74
CA LYS A 75 -23.75 -8.64 32.75
C LYS A 75 -23.02 -8.66 31.40
N GLU A 76 -23.07 -9.78 30.68
CA GLU A 76 -22.45 -9.91 29.37
C GLU A 76 -23.27 -9.19 28.28
N ARG A 77 -24.60 -9.20 28.38
CA ARG A 77 -25.50 -8.43 27.50
C ARG A 77 -25.30 -6.93 27.67
N GLU A 78 -25.18 -6.45 28.89
CA GLU A 78 -24.89 -5.03 29.18
C GLU A 78 -23.54 -4.62 28.59
N LYS A 79 -22.48 -5.42 28.83
CA LYS A 79 -21.15 -5.17 28.29
C LYS A 79 -21.15 -5.17 26.76
N GLN A 80 -21.90 -6.07 26.12
CA GLN A 80 -22.04 -6.10 24.67
C GLN A 80 -22.76 -4.84 24.16
N SER A 81 -23.82 -4.42 24.84
CA SER A 81 -24.60 -3.22 24.48
C SER A 81 -23.76 -1.95 24.62
N TYR A 82 -22.98 -1.83 25.69
CA TYR A 82 -22.02 -0.74 25.88
C TYR A 82 -20.97 -0.70 24.76
N ARG A 83 -20.35 -1.86 24.45
CA ARG A 83 -19.38 -1.97 23.34
C ARG A 83 -19.98 -1.54 22.00
N LYS A 84 -21.20 -1.97 21.68
CA LYS A 84 -21.92 -1.57 20.47
C LYS A 84 -22.14 -0.05 20.43
N ARG A 85 -22.56 0.55 21.56
CA ARG A 85 -22.75 2.01 21.67
C ARG A 85 -21.45 2.77 21.45
N CYS A 86 -20.37 2.36 22.10
CA CYS A 86 -19.04 2.96 21.92
C CYS A 86 -18.54 2.82 20.49
N ASN A 87 -18.65 1.63 19.89
CA ASN A 87 -18.24 1.41 18.50
C ASN A 87 -19.04 2.29 17.54
N ARG A 88 -20.36 2.43 17.74
CA ARG A 88 -21.21 3.32 16.95
C ARG A 88 -20.73 4.77 17.02
N PHE A 89 -20.39 5.24 18.22
CA PHE A 89 -19.85 6.58 18.41
C PHE A 89 -18.49 6.76 17.72
N SER A 90 -17.57 5.82 17.92
CA SER A 90 -16.25 5.83 17.29
C SER A 90 -16.33 5.79 15.76
N ALA A 91 -17.21 4.97 15.20
CA ALA A 91 -17.44 4.88 13.76
C ALA A 91 -17.98 6.21 13.20
N ARG A 92 -18.93 6.85 13.91
CA ARG A 92 -19.42 8.19 13.54
C ARG A 92 -18.28 9.22 13.56
N LYS A 93 -17.48 9.25 14.63
CA LYS A 93 -16.34 10.17 14.75
C LYS A 93 -15.31 9.96 13.66
N CYS A 94 -14.99 8.70 13.34
CA CYS A 94 -14.09 8.32 12.25
C CYS A 94 -14.60 8.83 10.89
N ARG A 95 -15.88 8.60 10.58
CA ARG A 95 -16.50 9.08 9.33
C ARG A 95 -16.48 10.60 9.23
N ILE A 96 -16.79 11.31 10.32
CA ILE A 96 -16.74 12.78 10.37
C ILE A 96 -15.31 13.27 10.14
N LYS A 97 -14.33 12.71 10.84
CA LYS A 97 -12.91 13.10 10.69
C LYS A 97 -12.42 12.87 9.26
N LYS A 98 -12.78 11.75 8.63
CA LYS A 98 -12.45 11.47 7.23
C LYS A 98 -13.10 12.50 6.28
N LYS A 99 -14.38 12.84 6.51
CA LYS A 99 -15.07 13.86 5.71
C LYS A 99 -14.41 15.23 5.83
N GLN A 100 -14.06 15.64 7.05
CA GLN A 100 -13.38 16.92 7.31
C GLN A 100 -11.99 16.96 6.66
N TYR A 101 -11.21 15.90 6.80
CA TYR A 101 -9.90 15.81 6.16
C TYR A 101 -10.00 15.90 4.63
N ASN A 102 -10.91 15.13 4.03
CA ASN A 102 -11.14 15.20 2.58
C ASN A 102 -11.57 16.60 2.13
N TYR A 103 -12.42 17.28 2.91
CA TYR A 103 -12.83 18.65 2.62
C TYR A 103 -11.63 19.62 2.68
N MET A 104 -10.78 19.52 3.70
CA MET A 104 -9.58 20.36 3.81
C MET A 104 -8.62 20.14 2.62
N VAL A 105 -8.36 18.88 2.25
CA VAL A 105 -7.52 18.56 1.09
C VAL A 105 -8.13 19.10 -0.21
N GLN A 106 -9.46 19.03 -0.37
CA GLN A 106 -10.13 19.61 -1.54
C GLN A 106 -10.00 21.13 -1.59
N GLN A 107 -10.13 21.81 -0.46
CA GLN A 107 -9.93 23.27 -0.38
C GLN A 107 -8.48 23.64 -0.74
N GLU A 108 -7.51 22.95 -0.15
CA GLU A 108 -6.08 23.18 -0.45
C GLU A 108 -5.76 22.95 -1.94
N LEU A 109 -6.35 21.94 -2.57
CA LEU A 109 -6.21 21.72 -4.01
C LEU A 109 -6.78 22.86 -4.85
N VAL A 110 -7.92 23.43 -4.44
CA VAL A 110 -8.52 24.59 -5.13
C VAL A 110 -7.65 25.83 -4.94
N ASP A 111 -7.16 26.07 -3.74
CA ASP A 111 -6.27 27.19 -3.43
C ASP A 111 -4.98 27.10 -4.25
N LEU A 112 -4.30 25.95 -4.21
CA LEU A 112 -3.09 25.71 -4.99
C LEU A 112 -3.30 25.87 -6.49
N ARG A 113 -4.43 25.38 -7.04
CA ARG A 113 -4.76 25.57 -8.46
C ARG A 113 -4.95 27.03 -8.79
N THR A 114 -5.66 27.77 -7.93
CA THR A 114 -5.91 29.20 -8.12
C THR A 114 -4.61 29.98 -8.10
N THR A 115 -3.75 29.73 -7.12
CA THR A 115 -2.42 30.35 -7.04
C THR A 115 -1.54 29.96 -8.22
N ASN A 116 -1.58 28.71 -8.68
CA ASN A 116 -0.81 28.28 -9.86
C ASN A 116 -1.22 29.04 -11.12
N VAL A 117 -2.53 29.22 -11.35
CA VAL A 117 -3.04 30.03 -12.47
C VAL A 117 -2.57 31.47 -12.35
N GLN A 118 -2.71 32.10 -11.19
CA GLN A 118 -2.26 33.47 -10.96
C GLN A 118 -0.74 33.65 -11.21
N LEU A 119 0.06 32.69 -10.76
CA LEU A 119 1.52 32.73 -10.97
C LEU A 119 1.87 32.54 -12.45
N LYS A 120 1.19 31.63 -13.16
CA LYS A 120 1.39 31.45 -14.61
C LYS A 120 1.01 32.70 -15.39
N ASP A 121 -0.12 33.33 -15.05
CA ASP A 121 -0.53 34.59 -15.67
C ASP A 121 0.51 35.69 -15.41
N LYS A 122 1.08 35.73 -14.20
CA LYS A 122 2.12 36.71 -13.86
C LYS A 122 3.43 36.45 -14.61
N VAL A 123 3.83 35.19 -14.75
CA VAL A 123 4.99 34.80 -15.56
C VAL A 123 4.78 35.24 -17.00
N PHE A 124 3.62 34.91 -17.58
CA PHE A 124 3.28 35.29 -18.94
C PHE A 124 3.33 36.82 -19.13
N GLN A 125 2.74 37.60 -18.21
CA GLN A 125 2.83 39.06 -18.26
C GLN A 125 4.28 39.56 -18.26
N LEU A 126 5.12 39.03 -17.37
CA LEU A 126 6.52 39.43 -17.27
C LEU A 126 7.33 39.02 -18.50
N GLU A 127 7.05 37.85 -19.09
CA GLU A 127 7.67 37.41 -20.35
C GLU A 127 7.27 38.33 -21.49
N THR A 128 5.99 38.68 -21.63
CA THR A 128 5.53 39.62 -22.67
C THR A 128 6.11 41.02 -22.50
N GLU A 129 6.22 41.52 -21.27
CA GLU A 129 6.87 42.80 -20.99
C GLU A 129 8.36 42.75 -21.34
N LYS A 130 9.06 41.68 -20.95
CA LYS A 130 10.46 41.46 -21.30
C LYS A 130 10.65 41.47 -22.82
N GLU A 131 9.85 40.70 -23.56
CA GLU A 131 9.91 40.63 -25.02
C GLU A 131 9.61 41.99 -25.67
N PHE A 132 8.63 42.73 -25.13
CA PHE A 132 8.32 44.08 -25.58
C PHE A 132 9.52 45.02 -25.43
N TYR A 133 10.18 45.03 -24.27
CA TYR A 133 11.35 45.88 -24.05
C TYR A 133 12.56 45.44 -24.85
N ILE A 134 12.80 44.14 -24.97
CA ILE A 134 13.82 43.55 -25.86
C ILE A 134 13.59 44.08 -27.28
N SER A 135 12.40 43.86 -27.84
CA SER A 135 12.04 44.34 -29.18
C SER A 135 12.24 45.85 -29.33
N LYS A 136 11.81 46.65 -28.34
CA LYS A 136 11.98 48.11 -28.36
C LYS A 136 13.45 48.54 -28.36
N LEU A 137 14.31 47.84 -27.63
CA LEU A 137 15.76 48.11 -27.60
C LEU A 137 16.44 47.69 -28.91
N PHE A 138 16.12 46.49 -29.43
CA PHE A 138 16.68 45.98 -30.68
C PHE A 138 16.22 46.76 -31.92
N ASN A 139 15.04 47.38 -31.88
CA ASN A 139 14.54 48.23 -32.97
C ASN A 139 15.10 49.67 -32.93
N ASN A 140 15.88 50.04 -31.91
CA ASN A 140 16.52 51.36 -31.85
C ASN A 140 17.93 51.28 -32.49
N PRO A 141 18.16 51.96 -33.63
CA PRO A 141 19.40 51.86 -34.38
C PRO A 141 20.61 52.42 -33.63
N GLU A 142 20.44 53.44 -32.79
CA GLU A 142 21.55 54.00 -31.98
C GLU A 142 22.00 53.01 -30.92
N ILE A 143 21.05 52.34 -30.26
CA ILE A 143 21.32 51.31 -29.25
C ILE A 143 21.97 50.09 -29.90
N MET A 144 21.49 49.68 -31.08
CA MET A 144 22.08 48.56 -31.81
C MET A 144 23.52 48.83 -32.28
N ASN A 145 23.82 50.04 -32.71
CA ASN A 145 25.19 50.42 -33.06
C ASN A 145 26.10 50.36 -31.82
N ILE A 146 25.66 50.91 -30.68
CA ILE A 146 26.40 50.84 -29.42
C ILE A 146 26.62 49.39 -28.98
N LEU A 147 25.59 48.55 -29.03
CA LEU A 147 25.71 47.13 -28.67
C LEU A 147 26.67 46.38 -29.60
N THR A 148 26.67 46.70 -30.90
CA THR A 148 27.58 46.12 -31.89
C THR A 148 29.03 46.56 -31.64
N GLU A 149 29.24 47.82 -31.25
CA GLU A 149 30.56 48.33 -30.86
C GLU A 149 31.07 47.70 -29.55
N TYR A 150 30.18 47.46 -28.57
CA TYR A 150 30.57 46.96 -27.24
C TYR A 150 30.76 45.44 -27.18
N TYR A 151 29.93 44.67 -27.88
CA TYR A 151 29.95 43.20 -27.86
C TYR A 151 30.56 42.56 -29.12
N GLY A 152 30.89 43.35 -30.14
CA GLY A 152 31.36 42.85 -31.44
C GLY A 152 30.29 42.08 -32.21
N ALA A 153 30.69 41.29 -33.22
CA ALA A 153 29.79 40.52 -34.09
C ALA A 153 29.11 39.31 -33.42
N ASN A 154 29.31 39.08 -32.11
CA ASN A 154 28.77 37.91 -31.40
C ASN A 154 27.51 38.25 -30.58
N LEU A 155 26.48 38.76 -31.25
CA LEU A 155 25.17 39.03 -30.66
C LEU A 155 24.36 37.74 -30.37
N ASN A 156 24.76 36.60 -30.95
CA ASN A 156 24.05 35.32 -30.82
C ASN A 156 24.13 34.72 -29.41
N SER A 157 25.13 35.09 -28.60
CA SER A 157 25.28 34.55 -27.23
C SER A 157 24.35 35.21 -26.19
N LEU A 158 23.65 36.31 -26.52
CA LEU A 158 22.69 36.94 -25.61
C LEU A 158 21.29 36.32 -25.67
N CYS A 159 20.97 35.55 -26.71
CA CYS A 159 19.67 34.90 -26.90
C CYS A 159 19.60 33.46 -26.36
N GLU A 160 20.73 32.83 -26.02
CA GLU A 160 20.72 31.50 -25.39
C GLU A 160 20.40 31.61 -23.89
N VAL A 161 19.12 31.80 -23.59
CA VAL A 161 18.60 31.42 -22.27
C VAL A 161 18.55 29.90 -22.26
N LYS A 162 19.41 29.28 -21.44
CA LYS A 162 19.35 27.83 -21.18
C LYS A 162 17.94 27.48 -20.75
N GLU A 163 17.28 26.62 -21.51
CA GLU A 163 16.06 25.93 -21.11
C GLU A 163 16.40 24.89 -20.04
N ASP A 164 16.87 25.34 -18.88
CA ASP A 164 17.09 24.44 -17.75
C ASP A 164 15.77 24.36 -16.95
N ASP A 165 15.14 23.18 -17.07
CA ASP A 165 14.17 22.60 -16.14
C ASP A 165 12.79 23.26 -16.01
N ARG A 166 11.99 23.24 -17.09
CA ARG A 166 10.53 23.36 -16.95
C ARG A 166 9.91 22.04 -16.46
N PHE A 167 9.91 21.92 -15.14
CA PHE A 167 9.07 21.06 -14.29
C PHE A 167 7.91 20.35 -15.02
N THR A 168 8.13 19.08 -15.36
CA THR A 168 7.06 18.09 -15.55
C THR A 168 6.60 17.59 -14.18
N PHE A 169 5.40 17.97 -13.73
CA PHE A 169 4.57 17.22 -12.80
C PHE A 169 3.09 17.61 -12.96
#